data_AF-A0A2S5LK96-F1
#
_entry.id   AF-A0A2S5LK96-F1
#
_cell.length_a   1.000
_cell.length_b   1.000
_cell.length_c   1.000
_cell.angle_alpha   90.00
_cell.angle_beta   90.00
_cell.angle_gamma   90.00
#
_symmetry.space_group_name_H-M   'P 1'
#
loop_
_entity.id
_entity.type
_entity.pdbx_description
1 polymer ?
#
loop_
_entity_poly.entity_id
_entity_poly.type
_entity_poly.pdbx_seq_one_letter_code
_entity_poly.pdbx_strand_id
1 'polypeptide(L)'
;MAEELRKPIIVKKIKKSGGGHHGGAWKIAYADFVTAMMAFFLLMWLLGSTSKAQKEGIAEYFKTPLKVALMGGDSVGASDTLIKGGGGKDFTKKQGQVKPVDGPPGKQKNVDIKDAKAALEKAEAEKLELLKEKLEKTIEESPTLSKFKKQLLIDITTEGLRIQIVDEQNRPMFESAKAEMQPYARQILKEIGQMLNGVTNKIS
;
A
#
# COMPACT_ATOMS: atom_id res chain seq x y z
N MET A 1 -28.30 -65.96 66.75
CA MET A 1 -27.60 -65.79 65.46
C MET A 1 -28.46 -64.87 64.62
N ALA A 2 -27.94 -63.69 64.28
CA ALA A 2 -28.63 -62.62 63.59
C ALA A 2 -28.26 -62.66 62.10
N GLU A 3 -29.26 -62.71 61.23
CA GLU A 3 -29.11 -62.39 59.80
C GLU A 3 -30.06 -61.23 59.51
N GLU A 4 -29.55 -60.02 59.72
CA GLU A 4 -30.22 -58.79 59.35
C GLU A 4 -30.12 -58.63 57.83
N LEU A 5 -31.19 -58.98 57.12
CA LEU A 5 -31.31 -58.86 55.67
C LEU A 5 -31.23 -57.39 55.24
N ARG A 6 -30.02 -56.92 54.92
CA ARG A 6 -29.79 -55.59 54.34
C ARG A 6 -30.50 -55.51 52.98
N LYS A 7 -31.67 -54.88 52.95
CA LYS A 7 -32.40 -54.61 51.70
C LYS A 7 -31.55 -53.64 50.84
N PRO A 8 -31.26 -53.97 49.58
CA PRO A 8 -30.43 -53.11 48.74
C PRO A 8 -31.17 -51.81 48.43
N ILE A 9 -30.53 -50.67 48.70
CA ILE A 9 -31.05 -49.35 48.37
C ILE A 9 -30.84 -49.12 46.88
N ILE A 10 -31.94 -49.08 46.11
CA ILE A 10 -31.89 -48.81 44.68
C ILE A 10 -32.03 -47.30 44.46
N VAL A 11 -30.92 -46.63 44.15
CA VAL A 11 -30.93 -45.21 43.77
C VAL A 11 -31.08 -45.10 42.25
N LYS A 12 -32.30 -44.81 41.77
CA LYS A 12 -32.55 -44.52 40.34
C LYS A 12 -32.13 -43.08 40.02
N LYS A 13 -30.88 -42.87 39.59
CA LYS A 13 -30.45 -41.58 39.04
C LYS A 13 -31.00 -41.40 37.61
N ILE A 14 -32.06 -40.62 37.47
CA ILE A 14 -32.54 -40.18 36.16
C ILE A 14 -31.67 -38.99 35.74
N LYS A 15 -30.64 -39.23 34.92
CA LYS A 15 -29.96 -38.15 34.22
C LYS A 15 -30.89 -37.64 33.12
N LYS A 16 -31.62 -36.55 33.39
CA LYS A 16 -32.14 -35.71 32.30
C LYS A 16 -30.93 -35.04 31.65
N SER A 17 -30.33 -35.72 30.68
CA SER A 17 -29.43 -35.09 29.74
C SER A 17 -30.28 -34.10 28.95
N GLY A 18 -30.28 -32.83 29.35
CA GLY A 18 -30.73 -31.76 28.47
C GLY A 18 -29.94 -31.93 27.18
N GLY A 19 -30.65 -32.12 26.06
CA GLY A 19 -30.04 -32.33 24.75
C GLY A 19 -29.07 -31.20 24.46
N GLY A 20 -27.79 -31.45 24.70
CA GLY A 20 -26.72 -30.51 24.44
C GLY A 20 -26.75 -30.16 22.96
N HIS A 21 -26.50 -28.88 22.69
CA HIS A 21 -26.43 -28.19 21.40
C HIS A 21 -25.42 -28.78 20.37
N HIS A 22 -25.15 -30.09 20.39
CA HIS A 22 -24.14 -30.76 19.55
C HIS A 22 -24.60 -31.10 18.13
N GLY A 23 -25.84 -30.77 17.74
CA GLY A 23 -26.35 -31.00 16.40
C GLY A 23 -26.22 -29.82 15.43
N GLY A 24 -25.65 -28.68 15.85
CA GLY A 24 -25.58 -27.45 15.05
C GLY A 24 -24.24 -27.17 14.38
N ALA A 25 -23.13 -27.68 14.93
CA ALA A 25 -21.77 -27.34 14.47
C ALA A 25 -21.50 -27.75 13.01
N TRP A 26 -21.95 -28.94 12.60
CA TRP A 26 -21.79 -29.42 11.23
C TRP A 26 -22.60 -28.61 10.20
N LYS A 27 -23.73 -28.04 10.62
CA LYS A 27 -24.56 -27.17 9.77
C LYS A 27 -23.90 -25.81 9.54
N ILE A 28 -23.15 -25.31 10.52
CA ILE A 28 -22.38 -24.08 10.39
C ILE A 28 -21.23 -24.28 9.39
N ALA A 29 -20.51 -25.40 9.50
CA ALA A 29 -19.46 -25.74 8.54
C ALA A 29 -20.00 -25.96 7.11
N TYR A 30 -21.18 -26.60 6.98
CA TYR A 30 -21.84 -26.77 5.69
C TYR A 30 -22.32 -25.43 5.10
N ALA A 31 -22.91 -24.57 5.93
CA ALA A 31 -23.35 -23.25 5.51
C ALA A 31 -22.17 -22.41 5.01
N ASP A 32 -21.06 -22.40 5.75
CA ASP A 32 -19.83 -21.67 5.39
C ASP A 32 -19.27 -22.14 4.04
N PHE A 33 -19.23 -23.46 3.82
CA PHE A 33 -18.81 -24.05 2.55
C PHE A 33 -19.70 -23.62 1.37
N VAL A 34 -21.03 -23.62 1.55
CA VAL A 34 -21.97 -23.19 0.50
C VAL A 34 -21.82 -21.69 0.21
N THR A 35 -21.61 -20.84 1.22
CA THR A 35 -21.35 -19.41 1.00
C THR A 35 -20.03 -19.16 0.29
N ALA A 36 -18.97 -19.92 0.59
CA ALA A 36 -17.71 -19.83 -0.14
C ALA A 36 -17.89 -20.22 -1.61
N MET A 37 -18.64 -21.28 -1.90
CA MET A 37 -18.95 -21.68 -3.28
C MET A 37 -19.82 -20.66 -4.01
N MET A 38 -20.80 -20.05 -3.33
CA MET A 38 -21.63 -18.98 -3.88
C MET A 38 -20.79 -17.74 -4.22
N ALA A 39 -19.91 -17.32 -3.32
CA ALA A 39 -19.02 -16.18 -3.55
C ALA A 39 -18.05 -16.43 -4.72
N PHE A 40 -17.47 -17.63 -4.78
CA PHE A 40 -16.63 -18.04 -5.90
C PHE A 40 -17.40 -18.06 -7.22
N PHE A 41 -18.63 -18.56 -7.22
CA PHE A 41 -19.50 -18.56 -8.39
C PHE A 41 -19.82 -17.14 -8.88
N LEU A 42 -20.19 -16.22 -7.97
CA LEU A 42 -20.45 -14.82 -8.32
C LEU A 42 -19.21 -14.13 -8.89
N LEU A 43 -18.02 -14.42 -8.34
CA LEU A 43 -16.76 -13.90 -8.87
C LEU A 43 -16.47 -14.43 -10.28
N MET A 44 -16.59 -15.75 -10.49
CA MET A 44 -16.39 -16.36 -11.80
C MET A 44 -17.45 -15.87 -12.81
N TRP A 45 -18.68 -15.64 -12.37
CA TRP A 45 -19.74 -15.07 -13.20
C TRP A 45 -19.39 -13.63 -13.62
N LEU A 46 -18.99 -12.78 -12.68
CA LEU A 46 -18.53 -11.42 -12.98
C LEU A 46 -17.40 -11.42 -14.01
N LEU A 47 -16.40 -12.29 -13.82
CA LEU A 47 -15.33 -12.47 -14.79
C LEU A 47 -15.84 -13.02 -16.13
N GLY A 48 -16.81 -13.93 -16.16
CA GLY A 48 -17.40 -14.44 -17.41
C GLY A 48 -18.13 -13.36 -18.22
N SER A 49 -18.79 -12.41 -17.54
CA SER A 49 -19.51 -11.30 -18.17
C SER A 49 -18.64 -10.10 -18.56
N THR A 50 -17.41 -10.05 -18.03
CA THR A 50 -16.48 -8.93 -18.22
C THR A 50 -15.62 -9.13 -19.47
N SER A 51 -15.47 -8.07 -20.28
CA SER A 51 -14.65 -8.10 -21.49
C SER A 51 -13.16 -8.34 -21.16
N LYS A 52 -12.39 -8.91 -22.11
CA LYS A 52 -10.95 -9.14 -21.93
C LYS A 52 -10.20 -7.84 -21.58
N ALA A 53 -10.60 -6.72 -22.19
CA ALA A 53 -10.04 -5.39 -21.93
C ALA A 53 -10.27 -4.91 -20.48
N GLN A 54 -11.46 -5.12 -19.92
CA GLN A 54 -11.76 -4.75 -18.53
C GLN A 54 -10.98 -5.61 -17.52
N LYS A 55 -10.82 -6.92 -17.77
CA LYS A 55 -10.00 -7.80 -16.91
C LYS A 55 -8.54 -7.34 -16.87
N GLU A 56 -8.01 -6.95 -18.02
CA GLU A 56 -6.64 -6.48 -18.16
C GLU A 56 -6.44 -5.13 -17.45
N GLY A 57 -7.43 -4.21 -17.55
CA GLY A 57 -7.43 -2.95 -16.81
C GLY A 57 -7.47 -3.12 -15.29
N ILE A 58 -8.27 -4.05 -14.78
CA ILE A 58 -8.30 -4.38 -13.34
C ILE A 58 -6.98 -5.02 -12.90
N ALA A 59 -6.39 -5.90 -13.72
CA ALA A 59 -5.10 -6.53 -13.41
C ALA A 59 -3.95 -5.52 -13.34
N GLU A 60 -3.96 -4.50 -14.21
CA GLU A 60 -2.96 -3.42 -14.22
C GLU A 60 -3.05 -2.55 -12.95
N TYR A 61 -4.26 -2.29 -12.45
CA TYR A 61 -4.51 -1.55 -11.20
C TYR A 61 -3.81 -2.20 -10.00
N PHE A 62 -3.92 -3.53 -9.85
CA PHE A 62 -3.29 -4.26 -8.75
C PHE A 62 -1.78 -4.44 -8.91
N LYS A 63 -1.26 -4.49 -10.15
CA LYS A 63 0.19 -4.61 -10.40
C LYS A 63 0.94 -3.31 -10.18
N THR A 64 0.30 -2.16 -10.40
CA THR A 64 0.96 -0.85 -10.34
C THR A 64 0.04 0.21 -9.70
N PRO A 65 -0.25 0.13 -8.39
CA PRO A 65 -1.18 1.07 -7.73
C PRO A 65 -0.69 2.52 -7.81
N LEU A 66 0.63 2.74 -7.82
CA LEU A 66 1.27 4.05 -8.01
C LEU A 66 1.00 4.66 -9.39
N LYS A 67 0.90 3.84 -10.46
CA LYS A 67 0.66 4.33 -11.83
C LYS A 67 -0.73 4.93 -11.98
N VAL A 68 -1.74 4.33 -11.35
CA VAL A 68 -3.13 4.82 -11.35
C VAL A 68 -3.26 6.08 -10.50
N ALA A 69 -2.59 6.13 -9.34
CA ALA A 69 -2.60 7.30 -8.46
C ALA A 69 -1.82 8.50 -9.04
N LEU A 70 -0.73 8.26 -9.78
CA LEU A 70 0.16 9.31 -10.28
C LEU A 70 -0.19 9.81 -11.69
N MET A 71 -0.77 8.96 -12.56
CA MET A 71 -1.15 9.37 -13.93
C MET A 71 -2.55 9.96 -14.04
N GLY A 72 -3.40 9.88 -13.00
CA GLY A 72 -4.71 10.57 -12.98
C GLY A 72 -5.59 10.35 -14.22
N GLY A 73 -5.42 9.21 -14.90
CA GLY A 73 -6.07 8.90 -16.17
C GLY A 73 -7.24 7.95 -15.95
N ASP A 74 -8.28 8.11 -16.78
CA ASP A 74 -9.60 7.47 -16.70
C ASP A 74 -9.62 6.15 -15.92
N SER A 75 -9.98 6.30 -14.65
CA SER A 75 -10.26 5.20 -13.74
C SER A 75 -11.31 4.26 -14.33
N VAL A 76 -11.23 3.00 -13.91
CA VAL A 76 -11.94 1.78 -14.38
C VAL A 76 -13.47 1.81 -14.19
N GLY A 77 -14.11 2.93 -14.49
CA GLY A 77 -15.53 3.22 -14.27
C GLY A 77 -15.92 4.66 -14.65
N ALA A 78 -14.97 5.51 -15.02
CA ALA A 78 -15.27 6.80 -15.63
C ALA A 78 -15.73 6.54 -17.07
N SER A 79 -17.04 6.51 -17.28
CA SER A 79 -17.60 6.82 -18.58
C SER A 79 -16.97 8.12 -19.06
N ASP A 80 -16.23 8.03 -20.15
CA ASP A 80 -15.64 9.12 -20.93
C ASP A 80 -16.69 10.22 -21.20
N THR A 81 -16.84 11.15 -20.25
CA THR A 81 -17.57 12.41 -20.46
C THR A 81 -16.55 13.49 -20.77
N LEU A 82 -16.13 13.53 -22.04
CA LEU A 82 -15.26 14.56 -22.62
C LEU A 82 -15.94 15.94 -22.76
N ILE A 83 -16.73 16.38 -21.78
CA ILE A 83 -17.26 17.75 -21.76
C ILE A 83 -17.18 18.32 -20.36
N LYS A 84 -16.23 19.24 -20.17
CA LYS A 84 -16.22 20.18 -19.05
C LYS A 84 -17.39 21.16 -19.25
N GLY A 85 -18.57 20.77 -18.74
CA GLY A 85 -19.76 21.63 -18.64
C GLY A 85 -20.83 21.35 -19.69
N GLY A 86 -21.90 20.66 -19.29
CA GLY A 86 -23.14 20.56 -20.07
C GLY A 86 -23.67 19.13 -20.15
N GLY A 87 -24.74 18.85 -19.40
CA GLY A 87 -25.36 17.53 -19.33
C GLY A 87 -26.01 17.09 -20.64
N GLY A 88 -25.79 15.82 -20.99
CA GLY A 88 -26.50 15.11 -22.05
C GLY A 88 -26.20 13.61 -21.93
N LYS A 89 -27.19 12.82 -21.53
CA LYS A 89 -27.06 11.35 -21.44
C LYS A 89 -27.38 10.75 -22.81
N ASP A 90 -26.37 10.55 -23.65
CA ASP A 90 -26.52 9.73 -24.85
C ASP A 90 -26.21 8.26 -24.54
N PHE A 91 -27.27 7.47 -24.35
CA PHE A 91 -27.22 6.02 -24.12
C PHE A 91 -27.00 5.19 -25.41
N THR A 92 -26.68 5.84 -26.54
CA THR A 92 -26.51 5.19 -27.85
C THR A 92 -25.07 4.81 -28.19
N LYS A 93 -24.07 5.20 -27.38
CA LYS A 93 -22.70 4.68 -27.54
C LYS A 93 -22.61 3.26 -26.99
N LYS A 94 -22.68 2.27 -27.88
CA LYS A 94 -22.21 0.90 -27.61
C LYS A 94 -20.74 0.97 -27.16
N GLN A 95 -20.51 0.86 -25.85
CA GLN A 95 -19.19 0.63 -25.26
C GLN A 95 -18.60 -0.64 -25.89
N GLY A 96 -17.56 -0.50 -26.71
CA GLY A 96 -16.95 -1.65 -27.35
C GLY A 96 -16.04 -1.40 -28.56
N GLN A 97 -15.80 -0.15 -28.97
CA GLN A 97 -14.84 0.14 -30.05
C GLN A 97 -13.75 1.09 -29.56
N VAL A 98 -12.57 0.51 -29.32
CA VAL A 98 -11.30 1.23 -29.35
C VAL A 98 -11.16 1.74 -30.79
N LYS A 99 -11.31 3.05 -31.01
CA LYS A 99 -11.00 3.65 -32.31
C LYS A 99 -9.51 3.39 -32.61
N PRO A 100 -9.17 2.76 -33.74
CA PRO A 100 -7.79 2.77 -34.21
C PRO A 100 -7.38 4.22 -34.45
N VAL A 101 -6.27 4.64 -33.87
CA VAL A 101 -5.60 5.88 -34.27
C VAL A 101 -5.18 5.72 -35.73
N ASP A 102 -5.68 6.59 -36.61
CA ASP A 102 -5.32 6.63 -38.01
C ASP A 102 -3.84 7.02 -38.16
N GLY A 103 -3.00 6.00 -38.25
CA GLY A 103 -1.59 6.05 -38.63
C GLY A 103 -1.27 4.77 -39.43
N PRO A 104 -0.29 4.81 -40.35
CA PRO A 104 -0.06 3.76 -41.34
C PRO A 104 0.08 2.36 -40.71
N PRO A 105 -0.45 1.31 -41.35
CA PRO A 105 -0.63 0.00 -40.74
C PRO A 105 0.71 -0.72 -40.71
N GLY A 106 1.34 -0.76 -39.54
CA GLY A 106 2.59 -1.50 -39.39
C GLY A 106 3.49 -0.97 -38.29
N LYS A 107 3.05 -1.19 -37.05
CA LYS A 107 3.87 -1.46 -35.85
C LYS A 107 2.94 -1.25 -34.67
N GLN A 108 2.43 -2.36 -34.12
CA GLN A 108 2.12 -2.41 -32.70
C GLN A 108 3.41 -2.00 -31.99
N LYS A 109 3.55 -0.72 -31.67
CA LYS A 109 4.53 -0.29 -30.67
C LYS A 109 4.02 -0.91 -29.38
N ASN A 110 4.48 -2.13 -29.09
CA ASN A 110 4.87 -2.46 -27.72
C ASN A 110 5.78 -1.30 -27.33
N VAL A 111 5.21 -0.26 -26.73
CA VAL A 111 6.02 0.74 -26.05
C VAL A 111 6.58 -0.05 -24.89
N ASP A 112 7.80 -0.55 -25.06
CA ASP A 112 8.46 -1.42 -24.11
C ASP A 112 8.38 -0.75 -22.74
N ILE A 113 7.55 -1.30 -21.86
CA ILE A 113 7.31 -0.79 -20.50
C ILE A 113 8.63 -0.62 -19.74
N LYS A 114 9.65 -1.40 -20.15
CA LYS A 114 11.03 -1.32 -19.68
C LYS A 114 11.73 -0.01 -20.04
N ASP A 115 11.54 0.53 -21.24
CA ASP A 115 12.20 1.75 -21.68
C ASP A 115 11.58 2.98 -21.03
N ALA A 116 10.25 2.98 -20.87
CA ALA A 116 9.54 4.03 -20.12
C ALA A 116 9.91 4.02 -18.63
N LYS A 117 10.07 2.84 -18.02
CA LYS A 117 10.51 2.70 -16.62
C LYS A 117 11.95 3.17 -16.44
N ALA A 118 12.85 2.77 -17.34
CA ALA A 118 14.26 3.17 -17.28
C ALA A 118 14.44 4.69 -17.47
N ALA A 119 13.65 5.32 -18.35
CA ALA A 119 13.67 6.77 -18.49
C ALA A 119 13.17 7.51 -17.23
N LEU A 120 12.13 6.97 -16.57
CA LEU A 120 11.60 7.51 -15.32
C LEU A 120 12.62 7.38 -14.17
N GLU A 121 13.21 6.20 -14.00
CA GLU A 121 14.21 5.93 -12.97
C GLU A 121 15.44 6.85 -13.13
N LYS A 122 15.88 7.11 -14.37
CA LYS A 122 16.95 8.09 -14.64
C LYS A 122 16.55 9.51 -14.25
N ALA A 123 15.36 9.96 -14.65
CA ALA A 123 14.87 11.29 -14.31
C ALA A 123 14.67 11.47 -12.79
N GLU A 124 14.34 10.38 -12.07
CA GLU A 124 14.25 10.38 -10.62
C GLU A 124 15.63 10.42 -9.96
N ALA A 125 16.59 9.64 -10.45
CA ALA A 125 17.97 9.68 -9.99
C ALA A 125 18.59 11.08 -10.14
N GLU A 126 18.41 11.73 -11.29
CA GLU A 126 18.87 13.11 -11.52
C GLU A 126 18.25 14.10 -10.53
N LYS A 127 16.95 13.96 -10.22
CA LYS A 127 16.30 14.80 -9.21
C LYS A 127 16.88 14.56 -7.82
N LEU A 128 17.16 13.31 -7.45
CA LEU A 128 17.76 12.98 -6.17
C LEU A 128 19.19 13.51 -6.05
N GLU A 129 19.97 13.49 -7.14
CA GLU A 129 21.30 14.11 -7.19
C GLU A 129 21.24 15.62 -7.00
N LEU A 130 20.32 16.30 -7.70
CA LEU A 130 20.11 17.75 -7.52
C LEU A 130 19.67 18.09 -6.10
N LEU A 131 18.82 17.26 -5.49
CA LEU A 131 18.41 17.43 -4.09
C LEU A 131 19.58 17.23 -3.12
N LYS A 132 20.42 16.22 -3.37
CA LYS A 132 21.64 15.99 -2.58
C LYS A 132 22.56 17.21 -2.64
N GLU A 133 22.88 17.70 -3.84
CA GLU A 133 23.78 18.84 -4.01
C GLU A 133 23.21 20.10 -3.34
N LYS A 134 21.90 20.32 -3.48
CA LYS A 134 21.22 21.44 -2.82
C LYS A 134 21.32 21.34 -1.29
N LEU A 135 21.11 20.15 -0.73
CA LEU A 135 21.23 19.92 0.71
C LEU A 135 22.67 20.12 1.21
N GLU A 136 23.66 19.61 0.48
CA GLU A 136 25.07 19.80 0.82
C GLU A 136 25.46 21.29 0.82
N LYS A 137 25.01 22.05 -0.18
CA LYS A 137 25.23 23.51 -0.25
C LYS A 137 24.57 24.23 0.92
N THR A 138 23.31 23.94 1.23
CA THR A 138 22.62 24.61 2.34
C THR A 138 23.23 24.26 3.71
N ILE A 139 23.74 23.03 3.87
CA ILE A 139 24.49 22.64 5.08
C ILE A 139 25.78 23.45 5.21
N GLU A 140 26.46 23.71 4.10
CA GLU A 140 27.71 24.48 4.08
C GLU A 140 27.47 25.99 4.26
N GLU A 141 26.37 26.52 3.73
CA GLU A 141 25.95 27.92 3.92
C GLU A 141 25.48 28.21 5.35
N SER A 142 24.87 27.22 6.03
CA SER A 142 24.39 27.40 7.41
C SER A 142 25.56 27.37 8.42
N PRO A 143 25.80 28.45 9.18
CA PRO A 143 26.87 28.49 10.19
C PRO A 143 26.67 27.48 11.35
N THR A 144 25.45 27.01 11.54
CA THR A 144 25.08 26.03 12.56
C THR A 144 25.33 24.61 12.03
N LEU A 145 24.85 24.27 10.83
CA LEU A 145 24.98 22.92 10.24
C LEU A 145 26.40 22.60 9.76
N SER A 146 27.14 23.59 9.27
CA SER A 146 28.53 23.41 8.81
C SER A 146 29.44 22.82 9.89
N LYS A 147 29.22 23.15 11.17
CA LYS A 147 29.94 22.57 12.31
C LYS A 147 29.67 21.08 12.50
N PHE A 148 28.55 20.59 12.00
CA PHE A 148 28.09 19.20 12.08
C PHE A 148 28.21 18.46 10.75
N LYS A 149 28.89 19.03 9.75
CA LYS A 149 29.11 18.41 8.42
C LYS A 149 29.66 16.98 8.50
N LYS A 150 30.54 16.69 9.47
CA LYS A 150 31.10 15.35 9.68
C LYS A 150 30.09 14.34 10.25
N GLN A 151 29.07 14.83 10.93
CA GLN A 151 28.03 14.02 11.58
C GLN A 151 26.79 13.83 10.67
N LEU A 152 26.69 14.60 9.58
CA LEU A 152 25.62 14.53 8.60
C LEU A 152 26.11 13.80 7.35
N LEU A 153 25.70 12.56 7.17
CA LEU A 153 26.03 11.77 5.98
C LEU A 153 24.82 11.71 5.06
N ILE A 154 25.00 12.06 3.79
CA ILE A 154 23.94 12.05 2.79
C ILE A 154 24.32 11.04 1.69
N ASP A 155 23.54 9.98 1.56
CA ASP A 155 23.74 8.90 0.60
C ASP A 155 22.52 8.68 -0.30
N ILE A 156 22.77 8.41 -1.58
CA ILE A 156 21.71 8.02 -2.53
C ILE A 156 21.64 6.49 -2.50
N THR A 157 20.44 5.98 -2.26
CA THR A 157 20.15 4.56 -2.12
C THR A 157 19.08 4.16 -3.13
N THR A 158 18.85 2.86 -3.29
CA THR A 158 17.79 2.35 -4.19
C THR A 158 16.39 2.78 -3.77
N GLU A 159 16.20 3.17 -2.51
CA GLU A 159 14.92 3.64 -1.96
C GLU A 159 14.78 5.16 -2.02
N GLY A 160 15.85 5.90 -2.31
CA GLY A 160 15.86 7.35 -2.38
C GLY A 160 17.06 7.99 -1.67
N LEU A 161 16.89 9.24 -1.25
CA LEU A 161 17.91 10.00 -0.53
C LEU A 161 17.86 9.70 0.97
N ARG A 162 18.97 9.19 1.51
CA ARG A 162 19.13 8.89 2.93
C ARG A 162 19.99 9.96 3.60
N ILE A 163 19.54 10.41 4.77
CA ILE A 163 20.23 11.39 5.60
C ILE A 163 20.48 10.74 6.95
N GLN A 164 21.74 10.51 7.29
CA GLN A 164 22.17 9.89 8.53
C GLN A 164 22.80 10.94 9.44
N ILE A 165 22.41 10.92 10.71
CA ILE A 165 22.96 11.79 11.75
C ILE A 165 23.69 10.89 12.75
N VAL A 166 25.01 11.01 12.80
CA VAL A 166 25.87 10.15 13.63
C VAL A 166 26.41 10.87 14.85
N ASP A 167 26.49 10.15 15.97
CA ASP A 167 27.09 10.64 17.20
C ASP A 167 28.62 10.62 17.11
N GLU A 168 29.25 11.67 17.62
CA GLU A 168 30.70 11.74 17.78
C GLU A 168 31.04 11.79 19.27
N GLN A 169 32.19 11.24 19.67
CA GLN A 169 32.58 11.10 21.10
C GLN A 169 32.53 12.42 21.88
N ASN A 170 32.80 13.55 21.23
CA ASN A 170 32.77 14.88 21.86
C ASN A 170 31.45 15.64 21.65
N ARG A 171 30.50 15.07 20.89
CA ARG A 171 29.20 15.68 20.55
C ARG A 171 28.13 14.59 20.35
N PRO A 172 27.62 13.97 21.42
CA PRO A 172 26.54 12.98 21.35
C PRO A 172 25.19 13.64 21.01
N MET A 173 24.36 13.13 20.11
CA MET A 173 23.07 13.78 19.79
C MET A 173 22.03 13.62 20.92
N PHE A 174 22.22 12.61 21.77
CA PHE A 174 21.37 12.31 22.92
C PHE A 174 22.15 12.43 24.23
N GLU A 175 21.44 12.71 25.31
CA GLU A 175 21.97 12.60 26.66
C GLU A 175 22.42 11.16 26.97
N SER A 176 23.49 11.02 27.74
CA SER A 176 24.01 9.68 28.07
C SER A 176 22.95 8.86 28.80
N ALA A 177 22.66 7.67 28.26
CA ALA A 177 21.62 6.76 28.76
C ALA A 177 20.18 7.34 28.80
N LYS A 178 19.88 8.37 28.01
CA LYS A 178 18.54 8.96 27.90
C LYS A 178 18.12 9.12 26.44
N ALA A 179 16.80 9.10 26.20
CA ALA A 179 16.21 9.41 24.90
C ALA A 179 16.01 10.93 24.65
N GLU A 180 16.57 11.78 25.52
CA GLU A 180 16.47 13.23 25.39
C GLU A 180 17.55 13.74 24.43
N MET A 181 17.13 14.45 23.39
CA MET A 181 18.06 15.07 22.44
C MET A 181 18.72 16.31 23.04
N GLN A 182 20.01 16.46 22.75
CA GLN A 182 20.77 17.67 23.04
C GLN A 182 20.19 18.90 22.33
N PRO A 183 20.37 20.12 22.87
CA PRO A 183 19.84 21.34 22.25
C PRO A 183 20.29 21.54 20.79
N TYR A 184 21.54 21.21 20.48
CA TYR A 184 22.06 21.30 19.11
C TYR A 184 21.46 20.25 18.18
N ALA A 185 21.24 19.03 18.64
CA ALA A 185 20.60 17.97 17.84
C ALA A 185 19.19 18.37 17.42
N ARG A 186 18.44 18.98 18.35
CA ARG A 186 17.11 19.54 18.07
C ARG A 186 17.17 20.67 17.04
N GLN A 187 18.20 21.52 17.10
CA GLN A 187 18.38 22.60 16.14
C GLN A 187 18.69 22.06 14.74
N ILE A 188 19.61 21.08 14.63
CA ILE A 188 19.95 20.40 13.38
C ILE A 188 18.68 19.83 12.72
N LEU A 189 17.89 19.06 13.48
CA LEU A 189 16.65 18.46 12.96
C LEU A 189 15.62 19.51 12.55
N LYS A 190 15.52 20.63 13.27
CA LYS A 190 14.59 21.72 12.93
C LYS A 190 14.97 22.39 11.61
N GLU A 191 16.27 22.67 11.41
CA GLU A 191 16.77 23.26 10.17
C GLU A 191 16.62 22.29 8.99
N ILE A 192 17.00 21.02 9.17
CA ILE A 192 16.81 19.97 8.15
C ILE A 192 15.33 19.79 7.81
N GLY A 193 14.45 19.76 8.82
CA GLY A 193 13.01 19.66 8.60
C GLY A 193 12.44 20.82 7.78
N GLN A 194 12.91 22.04 8.01
CA GLN A 194 12.52 23.20 7.20
C GLN A 194 13.00 23.08 5.74
N MET A 195 14.19 22.53 5.51
CA MET A 195 14.71 22.26 4.17
C MET A 195 13.88 21.20 3.43
N LEU A 196 13.50 20.13 4.13
CA LEU A 196 12.75 19.01 3.55
C LEU A 196 11.30 19.35 3.19
N ASN A 197 10.70 20.38 3.80
CA ASN A 197 9.34 20.85 3.46
C ASN A 197 9.21 21.32 2.00
N GLY A 198 10.31 21.68 1.34
CA GLY A 198 10.30 22.09 -0.07
C GLY A 198 10.15 20.92 -1.07
N VAL A 199 10.15 19.68 -0.57
CA VAL A 199 10.13 18.47 -1.40
C VAL A 199 8.80 17.75 -1.19
N THR A 200 8.19 17.25 -2.27
CA THR A 200 6.91 16.52 -2.22
C THR A 200 7.04 15.06 -1.82
N ASN A 201 8.27 14.58 -1.67
CA ASN A 201 8.60 13.19 -1.32
C ASN A 201 8.27 12.91 0.15
N LYS A 202 7.83 11.69 0.42
CA LYS A 202 7.54 11.23 1.79
C LYS A 202 8.83 10.84 2.49
N ILE A 203 8.87 11.05 3.80
CA ILE A 203 9.93 10.56 4.68
C ILE A 203 9.45 9.22 5.28
N SER A 204 10.32 8.21 5.26
CA SER A 204 10.08 6.89 5.84
C SER A 204 11.08 6.57 6.94
#